data_AF-A0A1S6ESR1-F1
#
_entry.id   AF-A0A1S6ESR1-F1
#
_cell.length_a   1.000
_cell.length_b   1.000
_cell.length_c   1.000
_cell.angle_alpha   90.00
_cell.angle_beta   90.00
_cell.angle_gamma   90.00
#
_symmetry.space_group_name_H-M   'P 1'
#
loop_
_entity.id
_entity.type
_entity.pdbx_description
1 polymer ?
#
loop_
_entity_poly.entity_id
_entity_poly.type
_entity_poly.pdbx_seq_one_letter_code
_entity_poly.pdbx_strand_id
1 'polypeptide(L)'
;MTETPETAAPDHEPMFAALCTELGICLHTKGQAKVVGALPEGLDAAVKAVFAAEGIDFLNATGSLKRDVRDCLKASLRQASA
;
A
#
# COMPACT_ATOMS: atom_id res chain seq x y z
N MET A 1 -12.30 20.62 -5.01
CA MET A 1 -10.83 20.58 -5.00
C MET A 1 -10.46 20.40 -3.55
N THR A 2 -10.09 19.18 -3.15
CA THR A 2 -9.74 18.87 -1.75
C THR A 2 -8.45 18.04 -1.80
N GLU A 3 -7.32 18.72 -1.99
CA GLU A 3 -6.02 18.27 -1.48
C GLU A 3 -6.01 18.64 0.02
N THR A 4 -5.53 17.86 0.99
CA THR A 4 -4.24 17.14 1.09
C THR A 4 -4.30 16.19 2.31
N PRO A 5 -3.62 15.03 2.33
CA PRO A 5 -3.02 14.53 3.56
C PRO A 5 -1.49 14.72 3.51
N GLU A 6 -1.07 15.87 4.03
CA GLU A 6 0.32 16.23 4.26
C GLU A 6 0.89 15.31 5.37
N THR A 7 2.08 14.73 5.14
CA THR A 7 2.87 13.85 6.02
C THR A 7 2.73 12.33 5.82
N ALA A 8 2.87 11.87 4.59
CA ALA A 8 3.66 10.66 4.31
C ALA A 8 4.72 11.07 3.28
N ALA A 9 5.91 10.44 3.30
CA ALA A 9 7.00 10.83 2.41
C ALA A 9 6.51 11.01 0.95
N PRO A 10 6.87 12.11 0.26
CA PRO A 10 6.32 12.47 -1.05
C PRO A 10 6.52 11.40 -2.13
N ASP A 11 7.39 10.42 -1.90
CA ASP A 11 7.71 9.35 -2.83
C ASP A 11 6.72 8.15 -2.83
N HIS A 12 5.82 8.04 -1.84
CA HIS A 12 4.95 6.84 -1.69
C HIS A 12 3.44 7.12 -1.73
N GLU A 13 3.08 8.40 -1.78
CA GLU A 13 1.70 8.86 -1.98
C GLU A 13 0.99 8.25 -3.21
N PRO A 14 1.59 8.18 -4.41
CA PRO A 14 0.94 7.57 -5.57
C PRO A 14 0.68 6.08 -5.40
N MET A 15 1.50 5.38 -4.60
CA MET A 15 1.31 3.96 -4.29
C MET A 15 0.08 3.75 -3.41
N PHE A 16 -0.08 4.57 -2.37
CA PHE A 16 -1.25 4.49 -1.48
C PHE A 16 -2.53 4.95 -2.18
N ALA A 17 -2.44 5.96 -3.05
CA ALA A 17 -3.54 6.38 -3.89
C ALA A 17 -4.01 5.26 -4.82
N ALA A 18 -3.08 4.59 -5.51
CA ALA A 18 -3.40 3.47 -6.41
C ALA A 18 -4.08 2.31 -5.66
N LEU A 19 -3.61 1.95 -4.46
CA LEU A 19 -4.27 0.94 -3.63
C LEU A 19 -5.72 1.32 -3.27
N CYS A 20 -5.98 2.60 -2.96
CA CYS A 20 -7.32 3.08 -2.61
C CYS A 20 -8.23 3.17 -3.85
N THR A 21 -7.72 3.58 -5.01
CA THR A 21 -8.53 3.71 -6.23
C THR A 21 -8.74 2.41 -6.99
N GLU A 22 -7.72 1.54 -7.06
CA GLU A 22 -7.78 0.30 -7.83
C GLU A 22 -8.32 -0.86 -7.00
N LEU A 23 -7.96 -0.92 -5.71
CA LEU A 23 -8.32 -2.04 -4.83
C LEU A 23 -9.30 -1.65 -3.71
N GLY A 24 -9.64 -0.36 -3.57
CA GLY A 24 -10.51 0.12 -2.50
C GLY A 24 -9.85 0.10 -1.11
N ILE A 25 -8.53 -0.02 -1.05
CA ILE A 25 -7.74 -0.12 0.20
C ILE A 25 -7.22 1.25 0.58
N CYS A 26 -7.81 1.87 1.60
CA CYS A 26 -7.53 3.26 1.95
C CYS A 26 -6.82 3.37 3.30
N LEU A 27 -5.49 3.29 3.21
CA LEU A 27 -4.58 3.24 4.35
C LEU A 27 -4.56 4.56 5.13
N HIS A 28 -4.79 4.48 6.45
CA HIS A 28 -4.55 5.59 7.38
C HIS A 28 -3.05 5.87 7.53
N THR A 29 -2.67 7.06 7.99
CA THR A 29 -1.27 7.49 8.21
C THR A 29 -0.43 6.48 9.01
N LYS A 30 -1.02 5.86 10.04
CA LYS A 30 -0.38 4.80 10.84
C LYS A 30 -0.15 3.51 10.03
N GLY A 31 -1.07 3.18 9.14
CA GLY A 31 -0.96 2.08 8.20
C GLY A 31 0.13 2.31 7.17
N GLN A 32 0.15 3.50 6.58
CA GLN A 32 1.17 3.93 5.62
C GLN A 32 2.56 3.79 6.20
N ALA A 33 2.80 4.31 7.42
CA ALA A 33 4.10 4.17 8.09
C ALA A 33 4.55 2.70 8.27
N LYS A 34 3.62 1.78 8.57
CA LYS A 34 3.91 0.35 8.64
C LYS A 34 4.29 -0.24 7.29
N VAL A 35 3.58 0.14 6.23
CA VAL A 35 3.86 -0.32 4.87
C VAL A 35 5.23 0.15 4.42
N VAL A 36 5.56 1.44 4.64
CA VAL A 36 6.88 2.01 4.31
C VAL A 36 8.00 1.29 5.07
N GLY A 37 7.80 1.02 6.37
CA GLY A 37 8.75 0.26 7.18
C GLY A 37 8.92 -1.20 6.72
N ALA A 38 7.91 -1.78 6.08
CA ALA A 38 7.92 -3.15 5.57
C ALA A 38 8.44 -3.26 4.11
N LEU A 39 8.45 -2.17 3.34
CA LEU A 39 9.05 -2.14 2.00
C LEU A 39 10.48 -2.69 1.93
N PRO A 40 11.42 -2.34 2.83
CA PRO A 40 12.78 -2.89 2.80
C PRO A 40 12.86 -4.38 3.17
N GLU A 41 11.87 -4.93 3.88
CA GLU A 41 11.79 -6.38 4.15
C GLU A 41 11.28 -7.16 2.93
N GLY A 42 10.62 -6.47 2.00
CA GLY A 42 10.21 -7.00 0.70
C GLY A 42 8.71 -6.84 0.43
N LEU A 43 8.33 -7.12 -0.81
CA LEU A 43 6.94 -6.96 -1.28
C LEU A 43 5.93 -7.76 -0.45
N ASP A 44 6.26 -8.97 -0.01
CA ASP A 44 5.33 -9.79 0.78
C ASP A 44 5.08 -9.22 2.19
N ALA A 45 6.09 -8.60 2.80
CA ALA A 45 5.97 -7.91 4.07
C ALA A 45 5.14 -6.63 3.92
N ALA A 46 5.37 -5.85 2.85
CA ALA A 46 4.57 -4.68 2.52
C ALA A 46 3.09 -5.04 2.28
N VAL A 47 2.82 -6.12 1.53
CA VAL A 47 1.45 -6.63 1.32
C VAL A 47 0.79 -6.96 2.66
N LYS A 48 1.45 -7.73 3.54
CA LYS A 48 0.92 -8.05 4.88
C LYS A 48 0.67 -6.78 5.70
N ALA A 49 1.55 -5.79 5.62
CA ALA A 49 1.38 -4.51 6.30
C ALA A 49 0.16 -3.74 5.78
N VAL A 50 -0.11 -3.78 4.47
CA VAL A 50 -1.31 -3.17 3.85
C VAL A 50 -2.58 -3.82 4.41
N PHE A 51 -2.65 -5.16 4.38
CA PHE A 51 -3.79 -5.90 4.91
C PHE A 51 -4.00 -5.66 6.42
N ALA A 52 -2.91 -5.69 7.20
CA ALA A 52 -2.95 -5.43 8.64
C ALA A 52 -3.34 -3.98 8.98
N ALA A 53 -3.06 -3.04 8.08
CA ALA A 53 -3.42 -1.64 8.24
C ALA A 53 -4.89 -1.36 7.88
N GLU A 54 -5.44 -2.05 6.87
CA GLU A 54 -6.88 -2.02 6.56
C GLU A 54 -7.73 -2.82 7.57
N GLY A 55 -7.10 -3.69 8.36
CA GLY A 55 -7.82 -4.62 9.23
C GLY A 55 -8.42 -5.80 8.46
N ILE A 56 -7.96 -6.06 7.24
CA ILE A 56 -8.32 -7.25 6.48
C ILE A 56 -7.44 -8.40 6.95
N ASP A 57 -8.07 -9.51 7.31
CA ASP A 57 -7.32 -10.70 7.72
C ASP A 57 -6.61 -11.32 6.50
N PHE A 58 -5.27 -11.24 6.51
CA PHE A 58 -4.45 -11.75 5.42
C PHE A 58 -4.65 -13.26 5.18
N LEU A 59 -4.98 -14.06 6.20
CA LEU A 59 -5.18 -15.50 6.02
C LEU A 59 -6.51 -15.78 5.29
N ASN A 60 -7.54 -14.97 5.57
CA ASN A 60 -8.85 -15.06 4.93
C ASN A 60 -8.97 -14.27 3.62
N ALA A 61 -8.01 -13.39 3.30
CA ALA A 61 -8.02 -12.63 2.06
C ALA A 61 -7.87 -13.56 0.83
N THR A 62 -8.69 -13.31 -0.19
CA THR A 62 -8.65 -14.01 -1.48
C THR A 62 -7.28 -13.94 -2.13
N GLY A 63 -6.83 -15.05 -2.74
CA GLY A 63 -5.52 -15.13 -3.39
C GLY A 63 -5.32 -14.11 -4.52
N SER A 64 -6.38 -13.71 -5.21
CA SER A 64 -6.36 -12.64 -6.22
C SER A 64 -6.01 -11.30 -5.58
N LEU A 65 -6.71 -10.90 -4.51
CA LEU A 65 -6.47 -9.64 -3.79
C LEU A 65 -5.02 -9.52 -3.30
N LYS A 66 -4.42 -10.62 -2.82
CA LYS A 66 -2.99 -10.64 -2.43
C LYS A 66 -2.07 -10.38 -3.63
N ARG A 67 -2.37 -10.95 -4.80
CA ARG A 67 -1.61 -10.69 -6.02
C ARG A 67 -1.80 -9.26 -6.50
N ASP A 68 -3.03 -8.74 -6.45
CA ASP A 68 -3.35 -7.40 -6.93
C ASP A 68 -2.66 -6.33 -6.06
N VAL A 69 -2.70 -6.46 -4.72
CA VAL A 69 -1.96 -5.57 -3.81
C VAL A 69 -0.45 -5.63 -4.11
N ARG A 70 0.09 -6.85 -4.30
CA ARG A 70 1.51 -7.04 -4.60
C ARG A 70 1.90 -6.41 -5.94
N ASP A 71 1.06 -6.56 -6.97
CA ASP A 71 1.32 -6.01 -8.30
C ASP A 71 1.25 -4.48 -8.30
N CYS A 72 0.25 -3.91 -7.62
CA CYS A 72 0.10 -2.48 -7.43
C CYS A 72 1.30 -1.86 -6.69
N LEU A 73 1.74 -2.48 -5.58
CA LEU A 73 2.96 -2.08 -4.86
C LEU A 73 4.20 -2.14 -5.76
N LYS A 74 4.36 -3.24 -6.51
CA LYS A 74 5.50 -3.43 -7.41
C LYS A 74 5.52 -2.44 -8.57
N ALA A 75 4.36 -2.18 -9.18
CA ALA A 75 4.20 -1.20 -10.26
C ALA A 75 4.52 0.21 -9.76
N SER A 76 4.08 0.55 -8.56
CA SER A 76 4.35 1.85 -7.94
C SER A 76 5.83 2.05 -7.59
N LEU A 77 6.52 1.00 -7.09
CA LEU A 77 7.96 1.06 -6.84
C LEU A 77 8.77 1.28 -8.14
N ARG A 78 8.30 0.74 -9.26
CA ARG A 78 8.89 1.00 -10.59
C ARG A 78 8.68 2.46 -11.03
N GLN A 79 7.52 3.04 -10.72
CA GLN A 79 7.20 4.43 -11.06
C GLN A 79 8.00 5.43 -10.21
N ALA A 80 8.29 5.10 -8.95
CA ALA A 80 9.07 5.93 -8.03
C ALA A 80 10.59 5.99 -8.35
N SER A 81 11.04 5.25 -9.37
CA SER A 81 12.46 5.21 -9.79
C SER A 81 12.68 5.72 -11.23
N ALA A 82 11.69 6.43 -11.79
CA ALA A 82 11.71 7.03 -13.12
C ALA A 82 11.90 8.54 -13.10
#